data_AF-A0A2N2E7L1-F1
#
_entry.id   AF-A0A2N2E7L1-F1
#
_cell.length_a   1.000
_cell.length_b   1.000
_cell.length_c   1.000
_cell.angle_alpha   90.00
_cell.angle_beta   90.00
_cell.angle_gamma   90.00
#
_symmetry.space_group_name_H-M   'P 1'
#
loop_
_entity.id
_entity.type
_entity.pdbx_description
1 polymer ?
#
loop_
_entity_poly.entity_id
_entity_poly.type
_entity_poly.pdbx_seq_one_letter_code
_entity_poly.pdbx_strand_id
1 'polypeptide(L)'
;MKKYILVVFWLFIFCVILSSCNKQVSNTPKDNAKPDYSDPASWITSFETTKEVDVFYVYPTVSSNGSGNMDITNKNEQALAKGIFDAQASVFKGNANVYAPYYRQMSTGAKIPDDPNALATDLDEFKKAAGDVQDAFNYYINNLNNGRPFIIAGHSQGTMALIELIKKEFGNSEDLRKRLVAAYLIGYTVTDEDLALSGLTAAQGES
;
A
#
# COMPACT_ATOMS: atom_id res chain seq x y z
N MET A 1 -26.59 33.63 69.00
CA MET A 1 -26.57 35.12 68.84
C MET A 1 -25.12 35.60 68.88
N LYS A 2 -24.79 36.61 68.05
CA LYS A 2 -23.48 37.29 67.81
C LYS A 2 -22.56 36.53 66.83
N LYS A 3 -22.52 36.84 65.53
CA LYS A 3 -22.10 38.03 64.75
C LYS A 3 -20.56 38.25 64.66
N TYR A 4 -20.03 37.86 63.50
CA TYR A 4 -19.01 38.45 62.58
C TYR A 4 -17.92 39.41 63.08
N ILE A 5 -16.70 39.26 62.49
CA ILE A 5 -15.87 40.25 61.74
C ILE A 5 -14.37 39.84 61.89
N LEU A 6 -13.69 39.28 60.88
CA LEU A 6 -13.07 39.89 59.67
C LEU A 6 -11.73 40.60 59.95
N VAL A 7 -10.60 39.97 59.59
CA VAL A 7 -9.34 40.66 59.20
C VAL A 7 -8.62 39.84 58.14
N VAL A 8 -8.43 40.47 56.99
CA VAL A 8 -7.65 40.07 55.80
C VAL A 8 -6.22 40.56 56.00
N PHE A 9 -5.17 39.79 55.64
CA PHE A 9 -4.08 40.21 54.73
C PHE A 9 -2.87 39.25 54.71
N TRP A 10 -2.27 39.18 53.52
CA TRP A 10 -0.94 38.65 53.12
C TRP A 10 -0.82 37.18 52.72
N LEU A 11 -0.80 36.85 51.42
CA LEU A 11 0.27 37.02 50.41
C LEU A 11 1.37 35.94 50.48
N PHE A 12 1.49 35.24 49.34
CA PHE A 12 2.58 34.38 48.86
C PHE A 12 2.64 32.91 49.30
N ILE A 13 3.05 32.09 48.30
CA ILE A 13 3.30 30.64 48.27
C ILE A 13 2.09 29.87 47.72
N PHE A 14 1.86 29.81 46.41
CA PHE A 14 2.71 29.18 45.37
C PHE A 14 3.16 27.77 45.72
N CYS A 15 2.24 26.80 45.58
CA CYS A 15 2.58 25.46 45.12
C CYS A 15 1.32 24.74 44.65
N VAL A 16 0.92 25.05 43.41
CA VAL A 16 0.08 24.17 42.61
C VAL A 16 0.93 22.96 42.27
N ILE A 17 0.78 21.87 43.03
CA ILE A 17 1.30 20.56 42.62
C ILE A 17 0.09 19.73 42.18
N LEU A 18 -0.44 20.09 41.02
CA LEU A 18 -1.17 19.13 40.21
C LEU A 18 -0.12 18.10 39.78
N SER A 19 -0.13 16.92 40.39
CA SER A 19 0.55 15.75 39.85
C SER A 19 -0.09 15.38 38.52
N SER A 20 0.29 16.12 37.48
CA SER A 20 0.13 15.72 36.10
C SER A 20 1.01 14.48 35.93
N CYS A 21 0.39 13.30 36.00
CA CYS A 21 0.97 12.11 35.38
C CYS A 21 1.05 12.42 33.88
N ASN A 22 2.16 13.04 33.48
CA ASN A 22 2.59 13.18 32.12
C ASN A 22 2.97 11.79 31.62
N LYS A 23 1.97 10.96 31.31
CA LYS A 23 2.15 9.89 30.34
C LYS A 23 2.57 10.62 29.08
N GLN A 24 3.85 10.57 28.76
CA GLN A 24 4.29 10.79 27.39
C GLN A 24 3.46 9.81 26.56
N VAL A 25 2.43 10.34 25.90
CA VAL A 25 1.84 9.68 24.75
C VAL A 25 2.98 9.64 23.77
N SER A 26 3.64 8.48 23.70
CA SER A 26 4.51 8.18 22.59
C SER A 26 3.64 8.37 21.34
N ASN A 27 3.88 9.45 20.60
CA ASN A 27 3.34 9.63 19.25
C ASN A 27 4.06 8.67 18.30
N THR A 28 4.07 7.39 18.64
CA THR A 28 4.15 6.33 17.64
C THR A 28 2.73 6.27 17.07
N PRO A 29 2.52 6.51 15.78
CA PRO A 29 1.22 6.26 15.18
C PRO A 29 0.84 4.81 15.48
N LYS A 30 -0.13 4.62 16.38
CA LYS A 30 -0.95 3.42 16.35
C LYS A 30 -1.68 3.49 15.00
N ASP A 31 -1.61 2.41 14.23
CA ASP A 31 -2.35 2.16 12.97
C ASP A 31 -1.50 2.08 11.69
N ASN A 32 -0.39 1.32 11.72
CA ASN A 32 0.16 0.72 10.49
C ASN A 32 0.01 -0.82 10.50
N ALA A 33 -1.16 -1.28 10.97
CA ALA A 33 -1.50 -2.69 11.01
C ALA A 33 -1.44 -3.29 9.59
N LYS A 34 -1.10 -4.57 9.50
CA LYS A 34 -1.10 -5.28 8.22
C LYS A 34 -2.52 -5.23 7.63
N PRO A 35 -2.69 -4.85 6.34
CA PRO A 35 -4.01 -4.88 5.70
C PRO A 35 -4.63 -6.28 5.75
N ASP A 36 -5.93 -6.35 6.03
CA ASP A 36 -6.72 -7.59 5.88
C ASP A 36 -7.43 -7.53 4.54
N TYR A 37 -6.96 -8.30 3.56
CA TYR A 37 -7.52 -8.29 2.21
C TYR A 37 -8.87 -9.00 2.08
N SER A 38 -9.34 -9.67 3.14
CA SER A 38 -10.72 -10.12 3.23
C SER A 38 -11.71 -8.98 3.52
N ASP A 39 -11.23 -7.87 4.09
CA ASP A 39 -12.01 -6.66 4.30
C ASP A 39 -12.04 -5.81 3.01
N PRO A 40 -13.24 -5.52 2.44
CA PRO A 40 -13.37 -4.59 1.32
C PRO A 40 -12.75 -3.21 1.57
N ALA A 41 -12.61 -2.77 2.83
CA ALA A 41 -11.96 -1.50 3.17
C ALA A 41 -10.46 -1.46 2.83
N SER A 42 -9.83 -2.62 2.62
CA SER A 42 -8.44 -2.75 2.15
C SER A 42 -8.28 -2.59 0.63
N TRP A 43 -9.35 -2.24 -0.09
CA TRP A 43 -9.36 -2.10 -1.55
C TRP A 43 -9.90 -0.73 -1.97
N ILE A 44 -9.33 -0.16 -3.03
CA ILE A 44 -9.86 1.05 -3.69
C ILE A 44 -11.19 0.72 -4.40
N THR A 45 -11.28 -0.49 -4.95
CA THR A 45 -12.43 -0.97 -5.73
C THR A 45 -13.30 -1.93 -4.93
N SER A 46 -14.59 -1.96 -5.26
CA SER A 46 -15.52 -2.99 -4.76
C SER A 46 -15.35 -4.31 -5.51
N PHE A 47 -15.76 -5.42 -4.90
CA PHE A 47 -15.69 -6.76 -5.49
C PHE A 47 -16.81 -7.06 -6.50
N GLU A 48 -17.27 -6.07 -7.25
CA GLU A 48 -18.30 -6.28 -8.27
C GLU A 48 -17.72 -6.93 -9.52
N THR A 49 -18.14 -8.16 -9.81
CA THR A 49 -17.68 -8.93 -10.97
C THR A 49 -18.74 -8.97 -12.06
N THR A 50 -18.56 -8.16 -13.11
CA THR A 50 -19.47 -8.09 -14.27
C THR A 50 -18.80 -8.38 -15.60
N LYS A 51 -17.47 -8.56 -15.59
CA LYS A 51 -16.63 -8.75 -16.78
C LYS A 51 -15.97 -10.13 -16.78
N GLU A 52 -15.58 -10.58 -17.96
CA GLU A 52 -14.93 -11.89 -18.17
C GLU A 52 -13.42 -11.85 -17.91
N VAL A 53 -12.81 -10.66 -17.95
CA VAL A 53 -11.38 -10.44 -17.70
C VAL A 53 -11.21 -9.57 -16.47
N ASP A 54 -10.18 -9.88 -15.68
CA ASP A 54 -9.80 -9.12 -14.49
C ASP A 54 -8.51 -8.33 -14.72
N VAL A 55 -8.35 -7.25 -13.95
CA VAL A 55 -7.09 -6.50 -13.85
C VAL A 55 -6.74 -6.38 -12.37
N PHE A 56 -5.59 -6.93 -11.98
CA PHE A 56 -4.99 -6.65 -10.69
C PHE A 56 -4.06 -5.44 -10.85
N TYR A 57 -4.49 -4.27 -10.35
CA TYR A 57 -3.82 -3.00 -10.57
C TYR A 57 -3.15 -2.49 -9.29
N VAL A 58 -1.85 -2.17 -9.36
CA VAL A 58 -1.07 -1.65 -8.25
C VAL A 58 -0.63 -0.22 -8.55
N TYR A 59 -1.26 0.74 -7.86
CA TYR A 59 -1.08 2.17 -8.08
C TYR A 59 0.32 2.65 -7.64
N PRO A 60 0.84 3.78 -8.18
CA PRO A 60 2.14 4.33 -7.79
C PRO A 60 2.11 4.96 -6.39
N THR A 61 3.28 5.37 -5.88
CA THR A 61 3.40 6.04 -4.59
C THR A 61 2.55 7.32 -4.53
N VAL A 62 1.67 7.42 -3.53
CA VAL A 62 0.93 8.63 -3.18
C VAL A 62 1.29 9.18 -1.80
N SER A 63 1.89 8.34 -0.94
CA SER A 63 2.33 8.76 0.38
C SER A 63 3.53 9.69 0.30
N SER A 64 3.42 10.84 0.96
CA SER A 64 4.44 11.89 1.07
C SER A 64 4.90 12.13 2.51
N ASN A 65 4.69 11.15 3.39
CA ASN A 65 5.20 11.13 4.76
C ASN A 65 6.73 11.29 4.77
N GLY A 66 7.25 11.98 5.79
CA GLY A 66 8.68 12.29 5.90
C GLY A 66 9.59 11.09 6.16
N SER A 67 9.01 9.90 6.39
CA SER A 67 9.69 8.60 6.44
C SER A 67 8.64 7.48 6.49
N GLY A 68 9.08 6.22 6.42
CA GLY A 68 8.24 5.06 6.69
C GLY A 68 7.27 4.71 5.56
N ASN A 69 6.14 4.11 5.94
CA ASN A 69 5.13 3.63 5.02
C ASN A 69 3.83 4.46 5.08
N MET A 70 3.03 4.42 4.01
CA MET A 70 1.65 4.90 3.97
C MET A 70 0.81 4.26 5.09
N ASP A 71 -0.06 5.04 5.72
CA ASP A 71 -1.14 4.51 6.56
C ASP A 71 -2.36 4.28 5.66
N ILE A 72 -2.71 3.01 5.45
CA ILE A 72 -3.80 2.65 4.54
C ILE A 72 -5.18 3.10 5.04
N THR A 73 -5.31 3.53 6.29
CA THR A 73 -6.56 4.05 6.88
C THR A 73 -6.68 5.57 6.81
N ASN A 74 -5.58 6.26 6.48
CA ASN A 74 -5.55 7.72 6.35
C ASN A 74 -6.43 8.18 5.18
N LYS A 75 -7.49 8.94 5.47
CA LYS A 75 -8.48 9.35 4.46
C LYS A 75 -7.93 10.27 3.37
N ASN A 76 -6.92 11.07 3.66
CA ASN A 76 -6.28 11.92 2.65
C ASN A 76 -5.42 11.07 1.71
N GLU A 77 -4.64 10.12 2.23
CA GLU A 77 -3.84 9.21 1.40
C GLU A 77 -4.75 8.27 0.58
N GLN A 78 -5.85 7.77 1.16
CA GLN A 78 -6.87 7.00 0.44
C GLN A 78 -7.51 7.79 -0.72
N ALA A 79 -7.80 9.08 -0.50
CA ALA A 79 -8.35 9.95 -1.54
C ALA A 79 -7.36 10.20 -2.68
N LEU A 80 -6.07 10.38 -2.36
CA LEU A 80 -5.01 10.51 -3.36
C LEU A 80 -4.84 9.24 -4.19
N ALA A 81 -4.79 8.08 -3.52
CA ALA A 81 -4.74 6.77 -4.18
C ALA A 81 -5.93 6.57 -5.11
N LYS A 82 -7.15 6.92 -4.66
CA LYS A 82 -8.35 6.86 -5.51
C LYS A 82 -8.25 7.80 -6.71
N GLY A 83 -7.78 9.03 -6.54
CA GLY A 83 -7.63 9.98 -7.65
C GLY A 83 -6.64 9.49 -8.71
N ILE A 84 -5.52 8.90 -8.28
CA ILE A 84 -4.55 8.28 -9.20
C ILE A 84 -5.12 7.05 -9.89
N PHE A 85 -5.83 6.20 -9.14
CA PHE A 85 -6.53 5.05 -9.71
C PHE A 85 -7.53 5.48 -10.79
N ASP A 86 -8.38 6.47 -10.51
CA ASP A 86 -9.37 6.98 -11.46
C ASP A 86 -8.71 7.53 -12.74
N ALA A 87 -7.51 8.10 -12.63
CA ALA A 87 -6.75 8.60 -13.78
C ALA A 87 -6.08 7.47 -14.58
N GLN A 88 -5.30 6.62 -13.92
CA GLN A 88 -4.42 5.64 -14.59
C GLN A 88 -5.12 4.34 -14.98
N ALA A 89 -6.05 3.85 -14.14
CA ALA A 89 -6.79 2.61 -14.42
C ALA A 89 -8.03 2.84 -15.30
N SER A 90 -8.31 4.09 -15.70
CA SER A 90 -9.46 4.46 -16.55
C SER A 90 -9.50 3.69 -17.88
N VAL A 91 -8.34 3.29 -18.42
CA VAL A 91 -8.23 2.51 -19.65
C VAL A 91 -8.95 1.15 -19.57
N PHE A 92 -9.08 0.59 -18.37
CA PHE A 92 -9.75 -0.69 -18.15
C PHE A 92 -11.26 -0.55 -17.92
N LYS A 93 -11.74 0.68 -17.71
CA LYS A 93 -13.14 0.96 -17.38
C LYS A 93 -14.06 0.44 -18.46
N GLY A 94 -15.06 -0.35 -18.05
CA GLY A 94 -16.06 -0.92 -18.95
C GLY A 94 -15.66 -2.26 -19.59
N ASN A 95 -14.36 -2.60 -19.60
CA ASN A 95 -13.85 -3.80 -20.27
C ASN A 95 -13.38 -4.89 -19.29
N ALA A 96 -12.94 -4.53 -18.08
CA ALA A 96 -12.47 -5.50 -17.08
C ALA A 96 -12.96 -5.19 -15.66
N ASN A 97 -12.96 -6.20 -14.79
CA ASN A 97 -13.11 -5.99 -13.35
C ASN A 97 -11.75 -5.57 -12.79
N VAL A 98 -11.66 -4.43 -12.11
CA VAL A 98 -10.38 -3.93 -11.59
C VAL A 98 -10.30 -4.16 -10.09
N TYR A 99 -9.24 -4.83 -9.65
CA TYR A 99 -8.92 -5.09 -8.25
C TYR A 99 -7.68 -4.27 -7.90
N ALA A 100 -7.85 -3.24 -7.07
CA ALA A 100 -6.77 -2.34 -6.68
C ALA A 100 -6.65 -2.29 -5.15
N PRO A 101 -5.68 -3.00 -4.55
CA PRO A 101 -5.53 -3.05 -3.10
C PRO A 101 -4.88 -1.78 -2.56
N TYR A 102 -5.36 -1.25 -1.43
CA TYR A 102 -4.51 -0.38 -0.61
C TYR A 102 -3.35 -1.20 -0.04
N TYR A 103 -2.16 -0.63 -0.03
CA TYR A 103 -0.98 -1.28 0.51
C TYR A 103 -0.09 -0.24 1.21
N ARG A 104 0.72 -0.67 2.19
CA ARG A 104 1.56 0.23 2.98
C ARG A 104 2.77 0.68 2.16
N GLN A 105 2.53 1.53 1.17
CA GLN A 105 3.54 2.02 0.23
C GLN A 105 4.75 2.58 0.98
N MET A 106 5.96 2.35 0.46
CA MET A 106 7.11 3.10 0.93
C MET A 106 6.92 4.57 0.56
N SER A 107 6.99 5.45 1.55
CA SER A 107 6.74 6.88 1.35
C SER A 107 7.87 7.57 0.59
N THR A 108 7.58 8.67 -0.10
CA THR A 108 8.63 9.43 -0.82
C THR A 108 9.70 10.03 0.10
N GLY A 109 9.41 10.18 1.41
CA GLY A 109 10.38 10.59 2.42
C GLY A 109 11.21 9.46 3.02
N ALA A 110 11.01 8.20 2.60
CA ALA A 110 11.84 7.09 3.06
C ALA A 110 13.32 7.34 2.74
N LYS A 111 14.20 7.12 3.72
CA LYS A 111 15.62 7.42 3.59
C LYS A 111 16.33 6.25 2.92
N ILE A 112 16.82 6.47 1.71
CA ILE A 112 17.76 5.55 1.07
C ILE A 112 19.12 5.73 1.77
N PRO A 113 19.77 4.63 2.22
CA PRO A 113 21.13 4.68 2.77
C PRO A 113 22.10 5.38 1.82
N ASP A 114 23.11 6.05 2.39
CA ASP A 114 24.22 6.64 1.62
C ASP A 114 25.23 5.53 1.22
N ASP A 115 24.72 4.55 0.50
CA ASP A 115 25.46 3.44 -0.12
C ASP A 115 25.10 3.44 -1.60
N PRO A 116 26.07 3.60 -2.52
CA PRO A 116 25.81 3.61 -3.96
C PRO A 116 25.21 2.30 -4.49
N ASN A 117 25.27 1.20 -3.72
CA ASN A 117 24.66 -0.07 -4.07
C ASN A 117 23.29 -0.29 -3.42
N ALA A 118 22.85 0.58 -2.51
CA ALA A 118 21.55 0.42 -1.88
C ALA A 118 20.43 0.66 -2.89
N LEU A 119 19.59 -0.35 -3.11
CA LEU A 119 18.42 -0.23 -3.93
C LEU A 119 17.22 0.14 -3.07
N ALA A 120 16.27 0.89 -3.65
CA ALA A 120 14.98 1.16 -3.01
C ALA A 120 14.27 -0.16 -2.62
N THR A 121 14.52 -1.24 -3.34
CA THR A 121 13.97 -2.58 -3.06
C THR A 121 14.56 -3.25 -1.81
N ASP A 122 15.70 -2.78 -1.32
CA ASP A 122 16.35 -3.34 -0.12
C ASP A 122 15.77 -2.79 1.18
N LEU A 123 15.01 -1.69 1.10
CA LEU A 123 14.43 -1.02 2.26
C LEU A 123 13.31 -1.86 2.88
N ASP A 124 13.26 -1.89 4.21
CA ASP A 124 12.21 -2.60 4.96
C ASP A 124 10.82 -2.03 4.66
N GLU A 125 10.73 -0.73 4.41
CA GLU A 125 9.51 -0.08 3.94
C GLU A 125 9.04 -0.67 2.61
N PHE A 126 9.94 -0.83 1.64
CA PHE A 126 9.57 -1.41 0.35
C PHE A 126 9.23 -2.89 0.49
N LYS A 127 10.03 -3.68 1.21
CA LYS A 127 9.76 -5.11 1.43
C LYS A 127 8.38 -5.33 2.06
N LYS A 128 7.98 -4.45 2.98
CA LYS A 128 6.64 -4.44 3.56
C LYS A 128 5.56 -4.12 2.51
N ALA A 129 5.78 -3.09 1.70
CA ALA A 129 4.86 -2.72 0.62
C ALA A 129 4.68 -3.87 -0.40
N ALA A 130 5.77 -4.50 -0.84
CA ALA A 130 5.74 -5.63 -1.76
C ALA A 130 5.06 -6.86 -1.16
N GLY A 131 5.29 -7.14 0.13
CA GLY A 131 4.60 -8.20 0.86
C GLY A 131 3.08 -7.99 0.93
N ASP A 132 2.63 -6.76 1.19
CA ASP A 132 1.21 -6.41 1.18
C ASP A 132 0.58 -6.64 -0.22
N VAL A 133 1.26 -6.22 -1.29
CA VAL A 133 0.80 -6.46 -2.67
C VAL A 133 0.69 -7.96 -2.97
N GLN A 134 1.64 -8.76 -2.49
CA GLN A 134 1.59 -10.21 -2.61
C GLN A 134 0.41 -10.81 -1.86
N ASP A 135 0.18 -10.41 -0.61
CA ASP A 135 -0.95 -10.89 0.17
C ASP A 135 -2.29 -10.53 -0.49
N ALA A 136 -2.40 -9.32 -1.06
CA ALA A 136 -3.56 -8.91 -1.83
C ALA A 136 -3.77 -9.76 -3.08
N PHE A 137 -2.70 -10.00 -3.86
CA PHE A 137 -2.77 -10.82 -5.07
C PHE A 137 -3.20 -12.24 -4.73
N ASN A 138 -2.64 -12.83 -3.68
CA ASN A 138 -2.98 -14.16 -3.23
C ASN A 138 -4.44 -14.24 -2.76
N TYR A 139 -4.93 -13.22 -2.05
CA TYR A 139 -6.36 -13.16 -1.72
C TYR A 139 -7.23 -13.07 -2.98
N TYR A 140 -6.88 -12.18 -3.90
CA TYR A 140 -7.58 -11.99 -5.16
C TYR A 140 -7.65 -13.29 -5.97
N ILE A 141 -6.52 -13.97 -6.22
CA ILE A 141 -6.47 -15.21 -7.01
C ILE A 141 -7.31 -16.31 -6.35
N ASN A 142 -7.21 -16.47 -5.04
CA ASN A 142 -7.84 -17.58 -4.34
C ASN A 142 -9.33 -17.37 -4.04
N ASN A 143 -9.80 -16.13 -3.93
CA ASN A 143 -11.16 -15.84 -3.43
C ASN A 143 -12.02 -15.03 -4.40
N LEU A 144 -11.41 -14.21 -5.27
CA LEU A 144 -12.14 -13.23 -6.09
C LEU A 144 -12.09 -13.57 -7.59
N ASN A 145 -10.93 -13.98 -8.09
CA ASN A 145 -10.66 -14.19 -9.52
C ASN A 145 -11.49 -15.31 -10.15
N ASN A 146 -11.84 -16.36 -9.38
CA ASN A 146 -12.66 -17.49 -9.83
C ASN A 146 -12.19 -18.11 -11.17
N GLY A 147 -10.88 -18.16 -11.40
CA GLY A 147 -10.29 -18.76 -12.60
C GLY A 147 -10.35 -17.90 -13.87
N ARG A 148 -10.79 -16.64 -13.79
CA ARG A 148 -10.82 -15.75 -14.96
C ARG A 148 -9.41 -15.43 -15.48
N PRO A 149 -9.25 -15.23 -16.80
CA PRO A 149 -8.04 -14.63 -17.33
C PRO A 149 -7.84 -13.23 -16.74
N PHE A 150 -6.58 -12.84 -16.53
CA PHE A 150 -6.29 -11.59 -15.86
C PHE A 150 -5.06 -10.87 -16.39
N ILE A 151 -5.03 -9.58 -16.17
CA ILE A 151 -3.89 -8.69 -16.41
C ILE A 151 -3.31 -8.28 -15.05
N ILE A 152 -1.99 -8.14 -14.96
CA ILE A 152 -1.38 -7.36 -13.88
C ILE A 152 -0.89 -6.02 -14.46
N ALA A 153 -1.14 -4.93 -13.75
CA ALA A 153 -0.74 -3.61 -14.20
C ALA A 153 -0.24 -2.76 -13.04
N GLY A 154 0.89 -2.11 -13.21
CA GLY A 154 1.48 -1.26 -12.18
C GLY A 154 2.20 -0.06 -12.76
N HIS A 155 2.42 0.93 -11.88
CA HIS A 155 3.22 2.10 -12.20
C HIS A 155 4.22 2.40 -11.08
N SER A 156 5.46 2.76 -11.44
CA SER A 156 6.52 3.17 -10.49
C SER A 156 6.69 2.13 -9.36
N GLN A 157 6.49 2.50 -8.09
CA GLN A 157 6.60 1.55 -6.97
C GLN A 157 5.64 0.36 -7.09
N GLY A 158 4.45 0.55 -7.67
CA GLY A 158 3.52 -0.56 -7.93
C GLY A 158 4.12 -1.58 -8.91
N THR A 159 4.88 -1.12 -9.91
CA THR A 159 5.65 -1.99 -10.81
C THR A 159 6.75 -2.73 -10.09
N MET A 160 7.51 -2.05 -9.22
CA MET A 160 8.55 -2.71 -8.42
C MET A 160 7.95 -3.86 -7.58
N ALA A 161 6.79 -3.64 -6.96
CA ALA A 161 6.09 -4.67 -6.19
C ALA A 161 5.58 -5.82 -7.08
N LEU A 162 5.08 -5.52 -8.28
CA LEU A 162 4.65 -6.54 -9.24
C LEU A 162 5.82 -7.36 -9.81
N ILE A 163 7.02 -6.79 -9.96
CA ILE A 163 8.22 -7.53 -10.36
C ILE A 163 8.55 -8.59 -9.28
N GLU A 164 8.55 -8.20 -8.00
CA GLU A 164 8.74 -9.15 -6.90
C GLU A 164 7.63 -10.21 -6.84
N LEU A 165 6.39 -9.82 -7.14
CA LEU A 165 5.27 -10.75 -7.24
C LEU A 165 5.48 -11.81 -8.32
N ILE A 166 5.84 -11.41 -9.55
CA ILE A 166 5.99 -12.39 -10.65
C ILE A 166 7.13 -13.36 -10.38
N LYS A 167 8.25 -12.89 -9.81
CA LYS A 167 9.38 -13.75 -9.45
C LYS A 167 8.97 -14.80 -8.42
N LYS A 168 8.12 -14.43 -7.47
CA LYS A 168 7.73 -15.29 -6.36
C LYS A 168 6.59 -16.25 -6.68
N GLU A 169 5.57 -15.78 -7.40
CA GLU A 169 4.34 -16.55 -7.61
C GLU A 169 4.30 -17.26 -8.98
N PHE A 170 4.91 -16.70 -10.02
CA PHE A 170 4.70 -17.20 -11.38
C PHE A 170 5.66 -18.33 -11.75
N GLY A 171 6.91 -18.34 -11.27
CA GLY A 171 7.93 -19.32 -11.67
C GLY A 171 7.50 -20.79 -11.49
N ASN A 172 6.73 -21.08 -10.44
CA ASN A 172 6.28 -22.44 -10.13
C ASN A 172 4.79 -22.68 -10.44
N SER A 173 4.09 -21.72 -11.06
CA SER A 173 2.65 -21.83 -11.31
C SER A 173 2.34 -21.73 -12.81
N GLU A 174 2.22 -22.89 -13.45
CA GLU A 174 1.78 -22.98 -14.85
C GLU A 174 0.35 -22.45 -15.03
N ASP A 175 -0.52 -22.64 -14.04
CA ASP A 175 -1.89 -22.10 -14.06
C ASP A 175 -1.91 -20.57 -14.10
N LEU A 176 -1.13 -19.90 -13.25
CA LEU A 176 -1.03 -18.44 -13.28
C LEU A 176 -0.52 -17.94 -14.62
N ARG A 177 0.53 -18.57 -15.18
CA ARG A 177 1.08 -18.18 -16.48
C ARG A 177 0.07 -18.38 -17.63
N LYS A 178 -0.72 -19.46 -17.60
CA LYS A 178 -1.75 -19.72 -18.63
C LYS A 178 -2.90 -18.73 -18.60
N ARG A 179 -3.25 -18.23 -17.41
CA ARG A 179 -4.36 -17.29 -17.23
C ARG A 179 -3.93 -15.82 -17.33
N LEU A 180 -2.63 -15.54 -17.26
CA LEU A 180 -2.11 -14.19 -17.46
C LEU A 180 -2.22 -13.78 -18.93
N VAL A 181 -3.00 -12.73 -19.19
CA VAL A 181 -3.16 -12.12 -20.51
C VAL A 181 -1.98 -11.22 -20.83
N ALA A 182 -1.63 -10.33 -19.89
CA ALA A 182 -0.53 -9.38 -20.05
C ALA A 182 -0.05 -8.87 -18.69
N ALA A 183 1.19 -8.40 -18.64
CA ALA A 183 1.77 -7.67 -17.52
C ALA A 183 2.23 -6.28 -17.97
N TYR A 184 1.53 -5.22 -17.56
CA TYR A 184 1.90 -3.83 -17.82
C TYR A 184 2.73 -3.29 -16.66
N LEU A 185 4.05 -3.46 -16.74
CA LEU A 185 5.03 -3.12 -15.71
C LEU A 185 5.71 -1.78 -16.06
N ILE A 186 5.05 -0.66 -15.76
CA ILE A 186 5.47 0.67 -16.23
C ILE A 186 6.28 1.42 -15.17
N GLY A 187 7.37 2.07 -15.57
CA GLY A 187 8.14 2.96 -14.67
C GLY A 187 9.19 2.26 -13.80
N TYR A 188 9.50 1.00 -14.09
CA TYR A 188 10.70 0.31 -13.58
C TYR A 188 11.19 -0.70 -14.62
N THR A 189 12.48 -1.03 -14.60
CA THR A 189 13.07 -1.99 -15.53
C THR A 189 12.73 -3.41 -15.13
N VAL A 190 12.25 -4.22 -16.07
CA VAL A 190 12.15 -5.68 -15.95
C VAL A 190 13.41 -6.28 -16.58
N THR A 191 14.15 -7.08 -15.82
CA THR A 191 15.40 -7.70 -16.28
C THR A 191 15.18 -9.09 -16.86
N ASP A 192 16.16 -9.61 -17.60
CA ASP A 192 16.13 -11.00 -18.08
C ASP A 192 16.09 -12.01 -16.92
N GLU A 193 16.69 -11.67 -15.77
CA GLU A 193 16.63 -12.50 -14.56
C GLU A 193 15.20 -12.54 -14.00
N ASP A 194 14.50 -11.41 -13.95
CA ASP A 194 13.10 -11.36 -13.49
C ASP A 194 12.19 -12.23 -14.39
N LEU A 195 12.42 -12.19 -15.71
CA LEU A 195 11.71 -13.03 -16.68
C LEU A 195 12.03 -14.51 -16.50
N ALA A 196 13.31 -14.86 -16.33
CA ALA A 196 13.74 -16.23 -16.08
C ALA A 196 13.13 -16.81 -14.80
N LEU A 197 13.10 -16.04 -13.71
CA LEU A 197 12.52 -16.44 -12.43
C LEU A 197 11.00 -16.59 -12.49
N SER A 198 10.32 -15.74 -13.25
CA SER A 198 8.85 -15.79 -13.39
C SER A 198 8.37 -16.82 -14.41
N GLY A 199 9.23 -17.25 -15.34
CA GLY A 199 8.84 -18.06 -16.49
C GLY A 199 7.98 -17.30 -17.49
N LEU A 200 8.00 -15.97 -17.45
CA LEU A 200 7.33 -15.08 -18.41
C LEU A 200 8.31 -14.63 -19.50
N THR A 201 7.77 -14.09 -20.58
CA THR A 201 8.56 -13.52 -21.68
C THR A 201 8.11 -12.09 -21.95
N ALA A 202 9.04 -11.27 -22.45
CA ALA A 202 8.70 -9.94 -22.95
C ALA A 202 7.76 -10.05 -24.17
N ALA A 203 6.80 -9.14 -24.26
CA ALA A 203 5.94 -9.04 -25.44
C ALA A 203 6.77 -8.70 -26.68
N GLN A 204 6.53 -9.39 -27.79
CA GLN A 204 7.27 -9.21 -29.05
C GLN A 204 6.54 -8.28 -30.04
N GLY A 205 5.47 -7.62 -29.61
CA GLY A 205 4.54 -6.88 -30.46
C GLY A 205 3.41 -7.76 -31.01
N GLU A 206 2.39 -7.14 -31.59
CA GLU A 206 1.36 -7.86 -32.36
C GLU A 206 1.94 -8.24 -33.72
N SER A 207 1.81 -9.52 -34.09
CA SER A 207 2.16 -10.05 -35.42
C SER A 207 1.01 -9.90 -36.41
#